data_AF-A0A836PYW4-F1
#
_entry.id   AF-A0A836PYW4-F1
#
_cell.length_a   1.000
_cell.length_b   1.000
_cell.length_c   1.000
_cell.angle_alpha   90.00
_cell.angle_beta   90.00
_cell.angle_gamma   90.00
#
_symmetry.space_group_name_H-M   'P 1'
#
loop_
_entity.id
_entity.type
_entity.pdbx_description
1 polymer ?
#
loop_
_entity_poly.entity_id
_entity_poly.type
_entity_poly.pdbx_seq_one_letter_code
_entity_poly.pdbx_strand_id
1 'polypeptide(L)'
;MSSTPRSGKNPNSPSGGKSEPSNKGAAEPRKRRDINRTLELEPIKIDILSEQLGRLTDNFRFQDIFPAPKNIDQSLEHLKNDLLDVPVRGADGKVTNVYAKIEADELLTREDKDLIWCALSTVRDSFERLDRSTNTQSPGSSYQWNMNWKHTRSEVGEVLEAAKLLQLDHTETRDAILASIFSDSVKNRKNFIIHNVHGAYGAAQALSYFMDFTNPEVIKSVERITRAVKEHQIAPPQFMANVVAILLSKKMGLGPFTPAGPLPQNASSSVLQVMEVVRSIWKKINDPFNKEHLSSDLATIDFTPAERQLLVNIGVEDWFVPHPEAEDSKVAHAVIAGDHSINYNHPEGFAKIALLRGPDTEAIFEDPTIHNSLDSAVNSFADSFRVIRPEVQKLAVEGLRRTKNAMERVIGIMTFLFSGIVIGPKDTCVTGRAKIEQAMMRAKEKYPHLFAASSSKLSDEGADYMNKTIERIGEILQDWLDSYHEIPFSPKDAGQIEPGPGKLPFWNAPLKYPTRNEHGTLNLHELNELELRQFLFAGKIREIVVELLRAEQWIF
;
A
#
# COMPACT_ATOMS: atom_id res chain seq x y z
N MET A 1 26.89 -49.54 39.49
CA MET A 1 27.69 -50.76 39.75
C MET A 1 26.85 -51.97 39.33
N SER A 2 27.44 -52.90 38.55
CA SER A 2 27.10 -54.34 38.37
C SER A 2 25.61 -54.75 38.32
N SER A 3 25.10 -55.67 37.51
CA SER A 3 25.59 -56.63 36.53
C SER A 3 24.34 -57.43 36.12
N THR A 4 24.28 -57.82 34.84
CA THR A 4 23.57 -58.96 34.17
C THR A 4 23.28 -60.23 35.02
N PRO A 5 22.58 -61.33 34.57
CA PRO A 5 22.15 -61.76 33.18
C PRO A 5 20.85 -62.65 33.06
N ARG A 6 20.65 -63.22 31.83
CA ARG A 6 20.06 -64.53 31.39
C ARG A 6 18.69 -64.47 30.67
N SER A 7 18.64 -64.66 29.35
CA SER A 7 18.62 -65.92 28.54
C SER A 7 17.39 -66.80 28.80
N GLY A 8 16.58 -67.28 27.85
CA GLY A 8 16.58 -67.32 26.39
C GLY A 8 15.60 -68.43 25.95
N LYS A 9 15.20 -68.50 24.67
CA LYS A 9 15.10 -69.75 23.87
C LYS A 9 14.58 -69.51 22.45
N ASN A 10 15.32 -70.13 21.55
CA ASN A 10 15.16 -70.37 20.10
C ASN A 10 14.11 -71.50 19.86
N PRO A 11 13.65 -71.82 18.62
CA PRO A 11 14.52 -72.29 17.53
C PRO A 11 14.13 -71.99 16.06
N ASN A 12 15.16 -71.68 15.26
CA ASN A 12 15.58 -72.28 13.95
C ASN A 12 14.66 -73.32 13.28
N SER A 13 14.50 -73.48 11.95
CA SER A 13 14.94 -72.90 10.64
C SER A 13 14.22 -73.77 9.55
N PRO A 14 14.56 -73.90 8.23
CA PRO A 14 15.51 -73.19 7.34
C PRO A 14 15.07 -72.98 5.86
N SER A 15 15.96 -72.27 5.14
CA SER A 15 16.41 -72.49 3.74
C SER A 15 15.64 -71.92 2.54
N GLY A 16 16.40 -71.32 1.61
CA GLY A 16 15.99 -71.08 0.23
C GLY A 16 16.59 -69.80 -0.37
N GLY A 17 17.76 -69.89 -1.00
CA GLY A 17 18.44 -68.78 -1.65
C GLY A 17 18.05 -68.54 -3.12
N LYS A 18 18.36 -67.31 -3.58
CA LYS A 18 18.63 -66.82 -4.95
C LYS A 18 17.70 -67.22 -6.11
N SER A 19 16.99 -66.23 -6.66
CA SER A 19 16.85 -65.95 -8.10
C SER A 19 15.93 -64.73 -8.35
N GLU A 20 16.42 -63.69 -9.02
CA GLU A 20 15.56 -62.84 -9.91
C GLU A 20 15.11 -63.70 -11.13
N PRO A 21 14.12 -63.36 -12.00
CA PRO A 21 13.42 -62.07 -12.22
C PRO A 21 11.88 -62.20 -12.46
N SER A 22 11.12 -61.10 -12.58
CA SER A 22 10.23 -60.84 -13.74
C SER A 22 9.44 -59.55 -13.59
N ASN A 23 9.62 -58.70 -14.58
CA ASN A 23 8.83 -57.54 -14.95
C ASN A 23 7.40 -57.96 -15.37
N LYS A 24 6.35 -57.37 -14.78
CA LYS A 24 5.03 -57.12 -15.41
C LYS A 24 4.07 -56.44 -14.43
N GLY A 25 3.65 -55.24 -14.78
CA GLY A 25 2.62 -54.48 -14.06
C GLY A 25 2.91 -52.99 -14.11
N ALA A 26 2.94 -52.43 -15.32
CA ALA A 26 2.99 -50.99 -15.55
C ALA A 26 1.82 -50.33 -14.81
N ALA A 27 2.11 -49.69 -13.68
CA ALA A 27 1.20 -48.75 -13.05
C ALA A 27 1.27 -47.46 -13.87
N GLU A 28 0.15 -47.14 -14.51
CA GLU A 28 -0.04 -45.98 -15.36
C GLU A 28 0.52 -44.70 -14.72
N PRO A 29 1.14 -43.80 -15.50
CA PRO A 29 1.49 -42.48 -15.00
C PRO A 29 0.20 -41.80 -14.55
N ARG A 30 0.12 -41.40 -13.28
CA ARG A 30 -0.96 -40.55 -12.77
C ARG A 30 -1.07 -39.36 -13.71
N LYS A 31 -2.12 -39.35 -14.53
CA LYS A 31 -2.45 -38.27 -15.45
C LYS A 31 -2.42 -36.96 -14.65
N ARG A 32 -1.43 -36.10 -14.95
CA ARG A 32 -1.62 -34.66 -14.79
C ARG A 32 -2.96 -34.36 -15.46
N ARG A 33 -3.94 -33.84 -14.72
CA ARG A 33 -5.12 -33.25 -15.35
C ARG A 33 -4.59 -32.10 -16.18
N ASP A 34 -4.65 -32.25 -17.50
CA ASP A 34 -4.44 -31.16 -18.45
C ASP A 34 -5.37 -30.01 -18.06
N ILE A 35 -4.77 -28.87 -17.72
CA ILE A 35 -5.47 -27.60 -17.46
C ILE A 35 -5.93 -26.96 -18.79
N ASN A 36 -5.59 -27.58 -19.94
CA ASN A 36 -6.09 -27.23 -21.27
C ASN A 36 -7.53 -27.69 -21.53
N ARG A 37 -8.45 -27.41 -20.61
CA ARG A 37 -9.86 -27.29 -20.99
C ARG A 37 -10.03 -25.84 -21.40
N THR A 38 -10.05 -25.60 -22.70
CA THR A 38 -10.70 -24.42 -23.27
C THR A 38 -12.08 -24.36 -22.61
N LEU A 39 -12.23 -23.47 -21.63
CA LEU A 39 -13.52 -23.18 -21.02
C LEU A 39 -14.35 -22.50 -22.11
N GLU A 40 -14.99 -23.30 -22.96
CA GLU A 40 -16.22 -22.87 -23.59
C GLU A 40 -17.21 -22.66 -22.44
N LEU A 41 -17.25 -21.41 -21.96
CA LEU A 41 -18.21 -20.96 -20.97
C LEU A 41 -19.59 -21.11 -21.59
N GLU A 42 -20.27 -22.23 -21.31
CA GLU A 42 -21.71 -22.30 -21.58
C GLU A 42 -22.40 -21.22 -20.75
N PRO A 43 -23.30 -20.41 -21.36
CA PRO A 43 -23.95 -19.32 -20.65
C PRO A 43 -24.87 -19.89 -19.56
N ILE A 44 -24.42 -19.75 -18.32
CA ILE A 44 -25.19 -20.05 -17.11
C ILE A 44 -26.49 -19.23 -17.17
N LYS A 45 -27.65 -19.87 -16.98
CA LYS A 45 -28.97 -19.21 -17.03
C LYS A 45 -29.03 -18.05 -16.02
N ILE A 46 -29.13 -16.84 -16.57
CA ILE A 46 -28.90 -15.53 -15.92
C ILE A 46 -30.03 -15.11 -14.96
N ASP A 47 -31.23 -15.65 -15.07
CA ASP A 47 -32.45 -14.98 -14.57
C ASP A 47 -32.63 -14.92 -13.05
N ILE A 48 -31.96 -15.77 -12.25
CA ILE A 48 -31.98 -15.71 -10.77
C ILE A 48 -30.66 -15.14 -10.20
N LEU A 49 -29.60 -15.18 -11.01
CA LEU A 49 -28.27 -14.67 -10.65
C LEU A 49 -28.12 -13.16 -10.92
N SER A 50 -28.95 -12.56 -11.78
CA SER A 50 -28.73 -11.19 -12.24
C SER A 50 -29.10 -10.10 -11.23
N GLU A 51 -30.03 -10.33 -10.31
CA GLU A 51 -30.46 -9.27 -9.37
C GLU A 51 -29.47 -9.10 -8.21
N GLN A 52 -29.05 -10.19 -7.56
CA GLN A 52 -28.07 -10.11 -6.47
C GLN A 52 -26.69 -9.72 -6.98
N LEU A 53 -26.23 -10.30 -8.10
CA LEU A 53 -24.98 -9.89 -8.73
C LEU A 53 -25.08 -8.45 -9.28
N GLY A 54 -26.22 -8.08 -9.86
CA GLY A 54 -26.49 -6.71 -10.29
C GLY A 54 -26.36 -5.71 -9.12
N ARG A 55 -26.92 -6.03 -7.96
CA ARG A 55 -26.76 -5.22 -6.74
C ARG A 55 -25.31 -5.15 -6.27
N LEU A 56 -24.60 -6.28 -6.22
CA LEU A 56 -23.21 -6.33 -5.74
C LEU A 56 -22.22 -5.62 -6.67
N THR A 57 -22.55 -5.48 -7.95
CA THR A 57 -21.71 -4.84 -8.97
C THR A 57 -22.13 -3.42 -9.33
N ASP A 58 -23.18 -2.89 -8.70
CA ASP A 58 -23.85 -1.64 -9.11
C ASP A 58 -24.21 -1.66 -10.60
N ASN A 59 -24.87 -2.75 -11.03
CA ASN A 59 -25.22 -3.06 -12.41
C ASN A 59 -24.00 -3.07 -13.35
N PHE A 60 -22.96 -3.81 -12.96
CA PHE A 60 -21.73 -3.99 -13.74
C PHE A 60 -21.00 -2.66 -14.06
N ARG A 61 -21.11 -1.68 -13.17
CA ARG A 61 -20.57 -0.30 -13.36
C ARG A 61 -19.09 -0.25 -13.73
N PHE A 62 -18.29 -1.22 -13.28
CA PHE A 62 -16.84 -1.26 -13.49
C PHE A 62 -16.38 -2.34 -14.47
N GLN A 63 -17.27 -2.82 -15.35
CA GLN A 63 -16.91 -3.82 -16.37
C GLN A 63 -15.79 -3.33 -17.31
N ASP A 64 -15.70 -2.04 -17.59
CA ASP A 64 -14.61 -1.48 -18.42
C ASP A 64 -13.26 -1.46 -17.70
N ILE A 65 -13.27 -1.34 -16.37
CA ILE A 65 -12.06 -1.36 -15.51
C ILE A 65 -11.62 -2.80 -15.24
N PHE A 66 -12.58 -3.71 -15.07
CA PHE A 66 -12.38 -5.15 -14.87
C PHE A 66 -13.11 -5.97 -15.94
N PRO A 67 -12.66 -5.91 -17.21
CA PRO A 67 -13.23 -6.77 -18.23
C PRO A 67 -12.79 -8.21 -18.00
N ALA A 68 -13.57 -9.16 -18.52
CA ALA A 68 -13.22 -10.58 -18.47
C ALA A 68 -11.78 -10.79 -19.01
N PRO A 69 -10.92 -11.55 -18.30
CA PRO A 69 -9.56 -11.80 -18.75
C PRO A 69 -9.55 -12.53 -20.10
N LYS A 70 -8.79 -12.00 -21.07
CA LYS A 70 -8.63 -12.63 -22.38
C LYS A 70 -7.59 -13.76 -22.37
N ASN A 71 -6.54 -13.61 -21.57
CA ASN A 71 -5.45 -14.57 -21.44
C ASN A 71 -4.90 -14.53 -20.02
N ILE A 72 -5.51 -15.29 -19.11
CA ILE A 72 -5.16 -15.26 -17.69
C ILE A 72 -3.74 -15.80 -17.42
N ASP A 73 -3.27 -16.78 -18.19
CA ASP A 73 -1.94 -17.38 -18.00
C ASP A 73 -0.82 -16.36 -18.21
N GLN A 74 -0.94 -15.52 -19.24
CA GLN A 74 0.01 -14.43 -19.47
C GLN A 74 -0.02 -13.40 -18.33
N SER A 75 -1.22 -13.03 -17.87
CA SER A 75 -1.37 -12.10 -16.74
C SER A 75 -0.77 -12.66 -15.45
N LEU A 76 -0.89 -13.97 -15.21
CA LEU A 76 -0.29 -14.67 -14.08
C LEU A 76 1.24 -14.72 -14.16
N GLU A 77 1.81 -14.93 -15.36
CA GLU A 77 3.27 -14.89 -15.56
C GLU A 77 3.84 -13.49 -15.26
N HIS A 78 3.20 -12.44 -15.78
CA HIS A 78 3.59 -11.06 -15.48
C HIS A 78 3.45 -10.73 -13.99
N LEU A 79 2.33 -11.15 -13.37
CA LEU A 79 2.13 -11.00 -11.93
C LEU A 79 3.27 -11.64 -11.14
N LYS A 80 3.61 -12.89 -11.46
CA LYS A 80 4.67 -13.62 -10.75
C LYS A 80 5.99 -12.86 -10.78
N ASN A 81 6.37 -12.34 -11.95
CA ASN A 81 7.59 -11.53 -12.09
C ASN A 81 7.55 -10.27 -11.22
N ASP A 82 6.42 -9.57 -11.18
CA ASP A 82 6.26 -8.38 -10.33
C ASP A 82 6.38 -8.72 -8.83
N LEU A 83 5.90 -9.89 -8.40
CA LEU A 83 5.90 -10.32 -7.00
C LEU A 83 7.25 -10.83 -6.51
N LEU A 84 8.15 -11.29 -7.41
CA LEU A 84 9.51 -11.69 -7.04
C LEU A 84 10.32 -10.52 -6.47
N ASP A 85 9.98 -9.29 -6.87
CA ASP A 85 10.63 -8.05 -6.43
C ASP A 85 10.01 -7.45 -5.16
N VAL A 86 9.08 -8.15 -4.48
CA VAL A 86 8.40 -7.67 -3.27
C VAL A 86 8.89 -8.43 -2.05
N PRO A 87 9.87 -7.90 -1.30
CA PRO A 87 10.50 -8.63 -0.21
C PRO A 87 9.62 -8.67 1.04
N VAL A 88 9.54 -9.84 1.67
CA VAL A 88 8.80 -10.09 2.92
C VAL A 88 9.57 -11.04 3.83
N ARG A 89 9.20 -11.11 5.11
CA ARG A 89 9.67 -12.20 5.98
C ARG A 89 8.89 -13.49 5.71
N GLY A 90 9.62 -14.58 5.48
CA GLY A 90 9.08 -15.93 5.50
C GLY A 90 8.85 -16.44 6.92
N ALA A 91 8.21 -17.61 7.03
CA ALA A 91 7.92 -18.25 8.32
C ALA A 91 9.19 -18.63 9.12
N ASP A 92 10.33 -18.81 8.45
CA ASP A 92 11.64 -19.05 9.07
C ASP A 92 12.35 -17.76 9.54
N GLY A 93 11.69 -16.61 9.38
CA GLY A 93 12.21 -15.28 9.73
C GLY A 93 13.21 -14.71 8.73
N LYS A 94 13.54 -15.43 7.64
CA LYS A 94 14.42 -14.95 6.58
C LYS A 94 13.66 -14.14 5.54
N VAL A 95 14.42 -13.37 4.75
CA VAL A 95 13.88 -12.62 3.61
C VAL A 95 13.51 -13.60 2.51
N THR A 96 12.31 -13.43 1.97
CA THR A 96 11.79 -14.09 0.77
C THR A 96 10.97 -13.07 -0.02
N ASN A 97 10.16 -13.52 -0.98
CA ASN A 97 9.22 -12.66 -1.71
C ASN A 97 7.75 -13.05 -1.44
N VAL A 98 6.82 -12.12 -1.73
CA VAL A 98 5.38 -12.30 -1.50
C VAL A 98 4.84 -13.58 -2.14
N TYR A 99 5.23 -13.86 -3.39
CA TYR A 99 4.77 -15.06 -4.10
C TYR A 99 5.17 -16.32 -3.35
N ALA A 100 6.45 -16.45 -3.00
CA ALA A 100 6.97 -17.60 -2.26
C ALA A 100 6.34 -17.73 -0.86
N LYS A 101 6.07 -16.59 -0.19
CA LYS A 101 5.42 -16.57 1.13
C LYS A 101 4.00 -17.17 1.07
N ILE A 102 3.17 -16.73 0.13
CA ILE A 102 1.81 -17.25 -0.03
C ILE A 102 1.84 -18.71 -0.53
N GLU A 103 2.72 -19.05 -1.47
CA GLU A 103 2.83 -20.42 -1.99
C GLU A 103 3.25 -21.43 -0.92
N ALA A 104 4.14 -21.05 -0.01
CA ALA A 104 4.59 -21.88 1.10
C ALA A 104 3.59 -21.96 2.28
N ASP A 105 2.53 -21.16 2.27
CA ASP A 105 1.56 -21.13 3.37
C ASP A 105 0.72 -22.41 3.43
N GLU A 106 0.62 -23.04 4.60
CA GLU A 106 -0.14 -24.29 4.79
C GLU A 106 -1.61 -24.07 5.15
N LEU A 107 -2.01 -22.85 5.56
CA LEU A 107 -3.39 -22.54 5.89
C LEU A 107 -4.24 -22.44 4.62
N LEU A 108 -3.70 -21.81 3.57
CA LEU A 108 -4.38 -21.65 2.28
C LEU A 108 -4.32 -22.94 1.43
N THR A 109 -5.47 -23.33 0.88
CA THR A 109 -5.53 -24.44 -0.09
C THR A 109 -4.96 -24.03 -1.46
N ARG A 110 -4.72 -25.00 -2.36
CA ARG A 110 -4.31 -24.70 -3.74
C ARG A 110 -5.36 -23.87 -4.48
N GLU A 111 -6.64 -24.19 -4.29
CA GLU A 111 -7.77 -23.47 -4.89
C GLU A 111 -7.83 -22.02 -4.39
N ASP A 112 -7.61 -21.80 -3.08
CA ASP A 112 -7.54 -20.44 -2.52
C ASP A 112 -6.39 -19.63 -3.15
N LYS A 113 -5.20 -20.23 -3.27
CA LYS A 113 -4.02 -19.59 -3.87
C LYS A 113 -4.24 -19.25 -5.35
N ASP A 114 -4.81 -20.17 -6.12
CA ASP A 114 -5.10 -19.96 -7.54
C ASP A 114 -6.10 -18.80 -7.74
N LEU A 115 -7.13 -18.71 -6.88
CA LEU A 115 -8.09 -17.61 -6.93
C LEU A 115 -7.45 -16.26 -6.54
N ILE A 116 -6.61 -16.24 -5.49
CA ILE A 116 -5.84 -15.05 -5.09
C ILE A 116 -5.00 -14.54 -6.26
N TRP A 117 -4.30 -15.43 -6.96
CA TRP A 117 -3.47 -15.05 -8.10
C TRP A 117 -4.28 -14.56 -9.29
N CYS A 118 -5.41 -15.20 -9.62
CA CYS A 118 -6.31 -14.73 -10.68
C CYS A 118 -6.88 -13.33 -10.37
N ALA A 119 -7.27 -13.09 -9.12
CA ALA A 119 -7.77 -11.79 -8.68
C ALA A 119 -6.68 -10.71 -8.74
N LEU A 120 -5.50 -10.99 -8.19
CA LEU A 120 -4.40 -10.04 -8.15
C LEU A 120 -3.85 -9.72 -9.55
N SER A 121 -3.81 -10.69 -10.47
CA SER A 121 -3.42 -10.44 -11.87
C SER A 121 -4.45 -9.58 -12.60
N THR A 122 -5.74 -9.77 -12.28
CA THR A 122 -6.82 -8.93 -12.83
C THR A 122 -6.70 -7.47 -12.38
N VAL A 123 -6.39 -7.23 -11.11
CA VAL A 123 -6.16 -5.89 -10.56
C VAL A 123 -4.88 -5.26 -11.12
N ARG A 124 -3.78 -6.02 -11.22
CA ARG A 124 -2.54 -5.58 -11.89
C ARG A 124 -2.82 -5.01 -13.28
N ASP A 125 -3.50 -5.80 -14.12
CA ASP A 125 -3.80 -5.41 -15.50
C ASP A 125 -4.78 -4.24 -15.57
N SER A 126 -5.62 -4.06 -14.55
CA SER A 126 -6.48 -2.88 -14.43
C SER A 126 -5.67 -1.61 -14.18
N PHE A 127 -4.71 -1.63 -13.23
CA PHE A 127 -3.82 -0.49 -12.99
C PHE A 127 -2.97 -0.16 -14.22
N GLU A 128 -2.45 -1.18 -14.91
CA GLU A 128 -1.70 -0.98 -16.16
C GLU A 128 -2.55 -0.31 -17.25
N ARG A 129 -3.82 -0.71 -17.38
CA ARG A 129 -4.78 -0.07 -18.31
C ARG A 129 -5.07 1.37 -17.94
N LEU A 130 -5.34 1.64 -16.65
CA LEU A 130 -5.63 2.98 -16.17
C LEU A 130 -4.45 3.93 -16.43
N ASP A 131 -3.22 3.48 -16.18
CA ASP A 131 -2.05 4.31 -16.45
C ASP A 131 -1.85 4.61 -17.93
N ARG A 132 -1.98 3.60 -18.81
CA ARG A 132 -1.93 3.79 -20.27
C ARG A 132 -2.96 4.80 -20.77
N SER A 133 -4.12 4.87 -20.13
CA SER A 133 -5.18 5.83 -20.47
C SER A 133 -4.88 7.27 -20.03
N THR A 134 -4.05 7.44 -19.01
CA THR A 134 -3.71 8.75 -18.42
C THR A 134 -2.40 9.37 -18.93
N ASN A 135 -1.69 8.65 -19.81
CA ASN A 135 -0.34 8.90 -20.35
C ASN A 135 0.11 10.37 -20.45
N THR A 136 0.52 10.97 -19.32
CA THR A 136 1.28 12.22 -19.25
C THR A 136 2.76 11.87 -19.16
N GLN A 137 3.38 11.80 -20.34
CA GLN A 137 4.80 11.80 -20.78
C GLN A 137 6.02 11.72 -19.83
N SER A 138 5.90 11.71 -18.50
CA SER A 138 7.04 11.63 -17.59
C SER A 138 7.31 10.18 -17.16
N PRO A 139 8.48 9.60 -17.47
CA PRO A 139 8.88 8.28 -16.98
C PRO A 139 8.98 8.31 -15.45
N GLY A 140 8.00 7.72 -14.76
CA GLY A 140 7.90 7.70 -13.30
C GLY A 140 6.64 8.34 -12.68
N SER A 141 5.78 8.99 -13.48
CA SER A 141 4.57 9.70 -13.01
C SER A 141 3.31 8.86 -12.85
N SER A 142 3.41 7.56 -13.11
CA SER A 142 2.28 6.62 -13.17
C SER A 142 1.59 6.48 -11.80
N TYR A 143 0.54 7.27 -11.56
CA TYR A 143 -0.17 7.30 -10.27
C TYR A 143 -0.65 5.89 -9.89
N GLN A 144 -1.20 5.12 -10.84
CA GLN A 144 -1.73 3.80 -10.53
C GLN A 144 -0.61 2.81 -10.24
N TRP A 145 0.42 2.75 -11.06
CA TRP A 145 1.51 1.80 -10.89
C TRP A 145 2.39 2.10 -9.67
N ASN A 146 2.87 3.34 -9.56
CA ASN A 146 3.84 3.71 -8.54
C ASN A 146 3.23 3.93 -7.16
N MET A 147 1.92 4.13 -7.05
CA MET A 147 1.24 4.22 -5.76
C MET A 147 0.34 3.03 -5.50
N ASN A 148 -0.68 2.80 -6.33
CA ASN A 148 -1.71 1.82 -6.00
C ASN A 148 -1.23 0.38 -6.21
N TRP A 149 -0.62 0.04 -7.35
CA TRP A 149 -0.14 -1.31 -7.61
C TRP A 149 0.96 -1.77 -6.64
N LYS A 150 1.99 -0.93 -6.45
CA LYS A 150 3.09 -1.24 -5.52
C LYS A 150 2.61 -1.38 -4.07
N HIS A 151 1.57 -0.63 -3.68
CA HIS A 151 0.88 -0.78 -2.41
C HIS A 151 0.15 -2.13 -2.33
N THR A 152 -0.82 -2.37 -3.22
CA THR A 152 -1.66 -3.58 -3.24
C THR A 152 -0.84 -4.88 -3.23
N ARG A 153 0.22 -4.96 -4.05
CA ARG A 153 1.06 -6.16 -4.11
C ARG A 153 1.86 -6.43 -2.83
N SER A 154 2.11 -5.39 -2.02
CA SER A 154 2.84 -5.50 -0.76
C SER A 154 1.92 -5.86 0.41
N GLU A 155 0.64 -5.45 0.35
CA GLU A 155 -0.33 -5.67 1.43
C GLU A 155 -0.70 -7.13 1.65
N VAL A 156 -0.82 -7.93 0.57
CA VAL A 156 -1.32 -9.32 0.67
C VAL A 156 -0.51 -10.18 1.65
N GLY A 157 0.80 -9.92 1.75
CA GLY A 157 1.70 -10.62 2.68
C GLY A 157 1.49 -10.23 4.14
N GLU A 158 1.08 -8.99 4.42
CA GLU A 158 0.78 -8.50 5.78
C GLU A 158 -0.64 -8.88 6.20
N VAL A 159 -1.60 -8.90 5.27
CA VAL A 159 -2.96 -9.38 5.53
C VAL A 159 -2.95 -10.86 5.91
N LEU A 160 -2.11 -11.69 5.27
CA LEU A 160 -1.93 -13.08 5.68
C LEU A 160 -1.46 -13.21 7.14
N GLU A 161 -0.50 -12.39 7.58
CA GLU A 161 -0.03 -12.42 8.97
C GLU A 161 -1.10 -11.94 9.94
N ALA A 162 -1.82 -10.87 9.60
CA ALA A 162 -2.92 -10.36 10.39
C ALA A 162 -4.05 -11.41 10.53
N ALA A 163 -4.40 -12.09 9.44
CA ALA A 163 -5.40 -13.15 9.42
C ALA A 163 -5.04 -14.31 10.37
N LYS A 164 -3.77 -14.75 10.36
CA LYS A 164 -3.27 -15.78 11.28
C LYS A 164 -3.35 -15.37 12.74
N LEU A 165 -2.97 -14.13 13.06
CA LEU A 165 -3.06 -13.60 14.42
C LEU A 165 -4.51 -13.43 14.91
N LEU A 166 -5.42 -13.13 13.99
CA LEU A 166 -6.87 -13.07 14.24
C LEU A 166 -7.54 -14.45 14.23
N GLN A 167 -6.77 -15.52 13.98
CA GLN A 167 -7.22 -16.91 13.93
C GLN A 167 -8.35 -17.13 12.91
N LEU A 168 -8.24 -16.46 11.76
CA LEU A 168 -9.14 -16.71 10.63
C LEU A 168 -8.90 -18.11 10.06
N ASP A 169 -9.97 -18.79 9.64
CA ASP A 169 -9.83 -20.05 8.91
C ASP A 169 -9.31 -19.82 7.47
N HIS A 170 -9.13 -20.89 6.70
CA HIS A 170 -8.60 -20.77 5.34
C HIS A 170 -9.53 -19.96 4.40
N THR A 171 -10.85 -20.07 4.59
CA THR A 171 -11.85 -19.38 3.77
C THR A 171 -11.87 -17.89 4.12
N GLU A 172 -11.89 -17.57 5.42
CA GLU A 172 -11.82 -16.19 5.91
C GLU A 172 -10.48 -15.51 5.58
N THR A 173 -9.38 -16.25 5.63
CA THR A 173 -8.05 -15.76 5.25
C THR A 173 -7.99 -15.46 3.76
N ARG A 174 -8.50 -16.36 2.91
CA ARG A 174 -8.64 -16.09 1.47
C ARG A 174 -9.47 -14.83 1.23
N ASP A 175 -10.63 -14.73 1.89
CA ASP A 175 -11.54 -13.60 1.71
C ASP A 175 -10.92 -12.27 2.15
N ALA A 176 -10.12 -12.26 3.23
CA ALA A 176 -9.36 -11.09 3.66
C ALA A 176 -8.32 -10.66 2.62
N ILE A 177 -7.58 -11.62 2.04
CA ILE A 177 -6.59 -11.32 0.98
C ILE A 177 -7.29 -10.82 -0.29
N LEU A 178 -8.41 -11.43 -0.69
CA LEU A 178 -9.19 -10.95 -1.83
C LEU A 178 -9.74 -9.54 -1.58
N ALA A 179 -10.21 -9.26 -0.37
CA ALA A 179 -10.66 -7.92 0.01
C ALA A 179 -9.53 -6.87 -0.06
N SER A 180 -8.32 -7.21 0.38
CA SER A 180 -7.18 -6.27 0.26
C SER A 180 -6.73 -6.06 -1.18
N ILE A 181 -6.83 -7.08 -2.04
CA ILE A 181 -6.56 -6.94 -3.47
C ILE A 181 -7.46 -5.88 -4.12
N PHE A 182 -8.74 -5.81 -3.70
CA PHE A 182 -9.72 -4.91 -4.30
C PHE A 182 -9.93 -3.58 -3.56
N SER A 183 -9.39 -3.40 -2.34
CA SER A 183 -9.61 -2.23 -1.47
C SER A 183 -9.35 -0.89 -2.17
N ASP A 184 -8.20 -0.79 -2.85
CA ASP A 184 -7.71 0.39 -3.57
C ASP A 184 -7.78 0.22 -5.11
N SER A 185 -8.39 -0.86 -5.60
CA SER A 185 -8.36 -1.25 -7.03
C SER A 185 -9.09 -0.30 -7.99
N VAL A 186 -10.02 0.52 -7.45
CA VAL A 186 -10.74 1.56 -8.20
C VAL A 186 -10.49 2.92 -7.57
N LYS A 187 -9.23 3.27 -7.34
CA LYS A 187 -8.82 4.53 -6.70
C LYS A 187 -8.22 5.52 -7.69
N ASN A 188 -8.73 6.73 -7.67
CA ASN A 188 -8.17 7.86 -8.38
C ASN A 188 -8.39 9.16 -7.60
N ARG A 189 -7.76 10.24 -8.06
CA ARG A 189 -7.80 11.55 -7.41
C ARG A 189 -9.23 12.11 -7.22
N LYS A 190 -10.21 11.66 -8.00
CA LYS A 190 -11.60 12.17 -7.96
C LYS A 190 -12.51 11.40 -7.01
N ASN A 191 -12.15 10.18 -6.61
CA ASN A 191 -13.01 9.32 -5.81
C ASN A 191 -12.40 8.90 -4.46
N PHE A 192 -11.41 9.66 -3.98
CA PHE A 192 -10.64 9.35 -2.77
C PHE A 192 -11.47 8.97 -1.53
N ILE A 193 -12.65 9.56 -1.31
CA ILE A 193 -13.49 9.28 -0.12
C ILE A 193 -14.53 8.15 -0.32
N ILE A 194 -14.63 7.60 -1.53
CA ILE A 194 -15.61 6.55 -1.90
C ILE A 194 -14.98 5.41 -2.72
N HIS A 195 -13.65 5.37 -2.80
CA HIS A 195 -12.92 4.36 -3.57
C HIS A 195 -13.16 2.95 -3.02
N ASN A 196 -13.34 2.81 -1.70
CA ASN A 196 -13.74 1.58 -1.02
C ASN A 196 -15.07 1.02 -1.57
N VAL A 197 -16.08 1.87 -1.77
CA VAL A 197 -17.38 1.43 -2.33
C VAL A 197 -17.20 0.99 -3.77
N HIS A 198 -16.46 1.75 -4.57
CA HIS A 198 -16.16 1.38 -5.95
C HIS A 198 -15.31 0.10 -6.07
N GLY A 199 -14.34 -0.07 -5.19
CA GLY A 199 -13.53 -1.27 -5.07
C GLY A 199 -14.37 -2.49 -4.73
N ALA A 200 -15.39 -2.36 -3.89
CA ALA A 200 -16.30 -3.46 -3.57
C ALA A 200 -17.13 -3.89 -4.79
N TYR A 201 -17.63 -2.93 -5.58
CA TYR A 201 -18.31 -3.24 -6.84
C TYR A 201 -17.35 -3.89 -7.85
N GLY A 202 -16.11 -3.41 -7.91
CA GLY A 202 -15.04 -4.01 -8.71
C GLY A 202 -14.69 -5.44 -8.30
N ALA A 203 -14.67 -5.72 -6.99
CA ALA A 203 -14.42 -7.05 -6.44
C ALA A 203 -15.49 -8.03 -6.89
N ALA A 204 -16.77 -7.70 -6.71
CA ALA A 204 -17.87 -8.55 -7.15
C ALA A 204 -17.83 -8.80 -8.67
N GLN A 205 -17.52 -7.76 -9.46
CA GLN A 205 -17.37 -7.86 -10.91
C GLN A 205 -16.28 -8.86 -11.29
N ALA A 206 -15.06 -8.68 -10.76
CA ALA A 206 -13.91 -9.50 -11.13
C ALA A 206 -14.06 -10.95 -10.64
N LEU A 207 -14.56 -11.15 -9.40
CA LEU A 207 -14.76 -12.47 -8.83
C LEU A 207 -15.84 -13.27 -9.57
N SER A 208 -16.81 -12.61 -10.22
CA SER A 208 -17.83 -13.28 -11.05
C SER A 208 -17.25 -14.06 -12.23
N TYR A 209 -16.02 -13.78 -12.65
CA TYR A 209 -15.35 -14.55 -13.71
C TYR A 209 -14.70 -15.84 -13.22
N PHE A 210 -14.45 -15.96 -11.90
CA PHE A 210 -13.65 -17.04 -11.33
C PHE A 210 -14.42 -17.89 -10.31
N MET A 211 -15.54 -17.40 -9.80
CA MET A 211 -16.33 -18.08 -8.78
C MET A 211 -17.73 -18.42 -9.30
N ASP A 212 -18.29 -19.53 -8.80
CA ASP A 212 -19.63 -19.99 -9.15
C ASP A 212 -20.69 -19.30 -8.28
N PHE A 213 -21.30 -18.23 -8.81
CA PHE A 213 -22.36 -17.49 -8.13
C PHE A 213 -23.67 -18.29 -7.97
N THR A 214 -23.79 -19.52 -8.52
CA THR A 214 -24.92 -20.40 -8.20
C THR A 214 -24.79 -21.06 -6.83
N ASN A 215 -23.59 -21.05 -6.24
CA ASN A 215 -23.33 -21.61 -4.92
C ASN A 215 -23.59 -20.58 -3.81
N PRO A 216 -24.53 -20.83 -2.88
CA PRO A 216 -24.83 -19.92 -1.77
C PRO A 216 -23.61 -19.60 -0.87
N GLU A 217 -22.68 -20.54 -0.70
CA GLU A 217 -21.48 -20.30 0.11
C GLU A 217 -20.48 -19.39 -0.60
N VAL A 218 -20.41 -19.44 -1.93
CA VAL A 218 -19.65 -18.48 -2.75
C VAL A 218 -20.24 -17.08 -2.63
N ILE A 219 -21.57 -16.96 -2.70
CA ILE A 219 -22.25 -15.67 -2.53
C ILE A 219 -21.91 -15.06 -1.17
N LYS A 220 -22.00 -15.84 -0.08
CA LYS A 220 -21.64 -15.37 1.28
C LYS A 220 -20.19 -14.90 1.35
N SER A 221 -19.27 -15.61 0.70
CA SER A 221 -17.87 -15.23 0.62
C SER A 221 -17.69 -13.90 -0.13
N VAL A 222 -18.34 -13.71 -1.27
CA VAL A 222 -18.30 -12.44 -2.02
C VAL A 222 -18.93 -11.30 -1.22
N GLU A 223 -20.04 -11.54 -0.50
CA GLU A 223 -20.63 -10.54 0.39
C GLU A 223 -19.67 -10.16 1.54
N ARG A 224 -18.97 -11.13 2.12
CA ARG A 224 -17.92 -10.89 3.14
C ARG A 224 -16.75 -10.09 2.58
N ILE A 225 -16.27 -10.42 1.38
CA ILE A 225 -15.19 -9.71 0.69
C ILE A 225 -15.61 -8.26 0.42
N THR A 226 -16.76 -8.06 -0.22
CA THR A 226 -17.25 -6.71 -0.58
C THR A 226 -17.55 -5.86 0.66
N ARG A 227 -18.03 -6.47 1.74
CA ARG A 227 -18.18 -5.80 3.05
C ARG A 227 -16.83 -5.36 3.60
N ALA A 228 -15.84 -6.26 3.67
CA ALA A 228 -14.50 -5.92 4.15
C ALA A 228 -13.82 -4.83 3.31
N VAL A 229 -14.01 -4.86 1.98
CA VAL A 229 -13.57 -3.79 1.08
C VAL A 229 -14.23 -2.45 1.42
N LYS A 230 -15.52 -2.41 1.75
CA LYS A 230 -16.19 -1.17 2.17
C LYS A 230 -15.69 -0.68 3.53
N GLU A 231 -15.46 -1.58 4.46
CA GLU A 231 -15.12 -1.30 5.86
C GLU A 231 -13.66 -0.84 6.06
N HIS A 232 -12.75 -1.09 5.11
CA HIS A 232 -11.32 -0.78 5.32
C HIS A 232 -11.01 0.72 5.48
N GLN A 233 -11.87 1.61 4.95
CA GLN A 233 -11.63 3.07 4.90
C GLN A 233 -11.80 3.79 6.26
N ILE A 234 -11.99 3.07 7.37
CA ILE A 234 -12.10 3.67 8.69
C ILE A 234 -10.76 4.18 9.25
N ALA A 235 -9.64 3.83 8.62
CA ALA A 235 -8.31 4.18 9.08
C ALA A 235 -7.59 5.13 8.10
N PRO A 236 -6.90 6.19 8.56
CA PRO A 236 -6.87 6.74 9.93
C PRO A 236 -8.15 7.57 10.22
N PRO A 237 -8.84 7.38 11.36
CA PRO A 237 -10.16 7.98 11.59
C PRO A 237 -10.16 9.52 11.57
N GLN A 238 -9.22 10.16 12.26
CA GLN A 238 -9.15 11.61 12.34
C GLN A 238 -8.79 12.21 10.98
N PHE A 239 -7.85 11.60 10.27
CA PHE A 239 -7.49 12.02 8.92
C PHE A 239 -8.71 11.95 7.98
N MET A 240 -9.42 10.82 7.96
CA MET A 240 -10.60 10.65 7.11
C MET A 240 -11.72 11.62 7.46
N ALA A 241 -11.97 11.85 8.75
CA ALA A 241 -12.93 12.85 9.22
C ALA A 241 -12.56 14.27 8.75
N ASN A 242 -11.27 14.64 8.85
CA ASN A 242 -10.78 15.94 8.38
C ASN A 242 -10.98 16.12 6.87
N VAL A 243 -10.65 15.10 6.06
CA VAL A 243 -10.83 15.15 4.60
C VAL A 243 -12.30 15.37 4.25
N VAL A 244 -13.20 14.59 4.85
CA VAL A 244 -14.66 14.73 4.63
C VAL A 244 -15.13 16.13 5.02
N ALA A 245 -14.74 16.63 6.19
CA ALA A 245 -15.13 17.95 6.65
C ALA A 245 -14.60 19.08 5.75
N ILE A 246 -13.35 19.00 5.28
CA ILE A 246 -12.76 19.98 4.34
C ILE A 246 -13.53 19.97 3.02
N LEU A 247 -13.85 18.80 2.47
CA LEU A 247 -14.59 18.68 1.22
C LEU A 247 -16.01 19.27 1.35
N LEU A 248 -16.71 18.99 2.45
CA LEU A 248 -18.02 19.58 2.74
C LEU A 248 -17.92 21.09 2.91
N SER A 249 -17.00 21.59 3.72
CA SER A 249 -16.79 23.02 3.93
C SER A 249 -16.50 23.76 2.62
N LYS A 250 -15.68 23.17 1.73
CA LYS A 250 -15.43 23.73 0.40
C LYS A 250 -16.69 23.73 -0.45
N LYS A 251 -17.42 22.61 -0.51
CA LYS A 251 -18.63 22.46 -1.31
C LYS A 251 -19.76 23.39 -0.86
N MET A 252 -19.82 23.68 0.44
CA MET A 252 -20.82 24.54 1.07
C MET A 252 -20.36 26.01 1.23
N GLY A 253 -19.13 26.35 0.83
CA GLY A 253 -18.60 27.72 0.91
C GLY A 253 -18.37 28.25 2.34
N LEU A 254 -18.02 27.38 3.30
CA LEU A 254 -17.95 27.71 4.75
C LEU A 254 -16.58 28.25 5.21
N GLY A 255 -15.60 28.37 4.31
CA GLY A 255 -14.21 28.69 4.66
C GLY A 255 -13.44 27.48 5.23
N PRO A 256 -12.23 27.69 5.77
CA PRO A 256 -11.42 26.62 6.33
C PRO A 256 -12.10 25.91 7.51
N PHE A 257 -12.06 24.58 7.50
CA PHE A 257 -12.60 23.78 8.60
C PHE A 257 -11.60 23.68 9.76
N THR A 258 -12.07 23.93 10.97
CA THR A 258 -11.31 23.72 12.21
C THR A 258 -12.19 22.94 13.19
N PRO A 259 -11.82 21.70 13.60
CA PRO A 259 -12.67 20.83 14.42
C PRO A 259 -13.14 21.48 15.74
N ALA A 260 -12.24 22.22 16.41
CA ALA A 260 -12.49 22.90 17.68
C ALA A 260 -12.39 24.44 17.56
N GLY A 261 -12.47 24.99 16.34
CA GLY A 261 -12.36 26.44 16.13
C GLY A 261 -13.61 27.19 16.58
N PRO A 262 -13.47 28.47 17.01
CA PRO A 262 -14.64 29.31 17.27
C PRO A 262 -15.47 29.45 15.99
N LEU A 263 -16.79 29.41 16.12
CA LEU A 263 -17.67 29.74 15.01
C LEU A 263 -17.46 31.22 14.61
N PRO A 264 -17.55 31.57 13.32
CA PRO A 264 -17.42 32.95 12.89
C PRO A 264 -18.55 33.78 13.50
N GLN A 265 -18.20 34.80 14.31
CA GLN A 265 -19.18 35.61 15.04
C GLN A 265 -20.13 36.41 14.13
N ASN A 266 -19.73 36.66 12.88
CA ASN A 266 -20.49 37.41 11.89
C ASN A 266 -21.16 36.53 10.82
N ALA A 267 -21.14 35.20 10.96
CA ALA A 267 -21.82 34.30 10.04
C ALA A 267 -23.34 34.34 10.25
N SER A 268 -24.11 34.15 9.18
CA SER A 268 -25.56 34.00 9.28
C SER A 268 -25.93 32.73 10.04
N SER A 269 -27.12 32.70 10.67
CA SER A 269 -27.60 31.52 11.39
C SER A 269 -27.66 30.25 10.52
N SER A 270 -27.94 30.40 9.22
CA SER A 270 -27.94 29.28 8.26
C SER A 270 -26.54 28.70 8.06
N VAL A 271 -25.51 29.54 7.95
CA VAL A 271 -24.11 29.10 7.83
C VAL A 271 -23.67 28.39 9.10
N LEU A 272 -24.04 28.92 10.27
CA LEU A 272 -23.73 28.30 11.56
C LEU A 272 -24.36 26.90 11.69
N GLN A 273 -25.62 26.74 11.28
CA GLN A 273 -26.28 25.43 11.26
C GLN A 273 -25.56 24.42 10.36
N VAL A 274 -25.16 24.81 9.15
CA VAL A 274 -24.42 23.90 8.26
C VAL A 274 -23.06 23.53 8.86
N MET A 275 -22.35 24.48 9.47
CA MET A 275 -21.08 24.21 10.17
C MET A 275 -21.25 23.23 11.33
N GLU A 276 -22.34 23.32 12.09
CA GLU A 276 -22.67 22.36 13.16
C GLU A 276 -22.91 20.95 12.61
N VAL A 277 -23.65 20.81 11.50
CA VAL A 277 -23.85 19.51 10.84
C VAL A 277 -22.52 18.94 10.34
N VAL A 278 -21.65 19.74 9.73
CA VAL A 278 -20.31 19.30 9.30
C VAL A 278 -19.46 18.82 10.48
N ARG A 279 -19.53 19.49 11.64
CA ARG A 279 -18.85 19.05 12.87
C ARG A 279 -19.43 17.76 13.43
N SER A 280 -20.74 17.56 13.34
CA SER A 280 -21.39 16.31 13.74
C SER A 280 -20.91 15.14 12.88
N ILE A 281 -20.86 15.31 11.55
CA ILE A 281 -20.29 14.32 10.62
C ILE A 281 -18.84 14.00 10.99
N TRP A 282 -18.02 15.04 11.18
CA TRP A 282 -16.62 14.88 11.58
C TRP A 282 -16.48 14.07 12.87
N LYS A 283 -17.30 14.38 13.89
CA LYS A 283 -17.27 13.68 15.19
C LYS A 283 -17.57 12.20 15.03
N LYS A 284 -18.60 11.84 14.25
CA LYS A 284 -18.99 10.45 14.03
C LYS A 284 -17.91 9.66 13.30
N ILE A 285 -17.31 10.22 12.25
CA ILE A 285 -16.24 9.55 11.48
C ILE A 285 -14.95 9.41 12.30
N ASN A 286 -14.60 10.40 13.11
CA ASN A 286 -13.39 10.40 13.94
C ASN A 286 -13.45 9.41 15.13
N ASP A 287 -14.64 8.94 15.48
CA ASP A 287 -14.89 7.99 16.57
C ASP A 287 -15.76 6.81 16.07
N PRO A 288 -15.23 6.00 15.13
CA PRO A 288 -16.04 5.06 14.35
C PRO A 288 -16.57 3.90 15.19
N PHE A 289 -16.02 3.61 16.37
CA PHE A 289 -16.51 2.51 17.24
C PHE A 289 -17.47 2.97 18.34
N ASN A 290 -17.89 4.24 18.31
CA ASN A 290 -18.87 4.72 19.26
C ASN A 290 -20.28 4.25 18.89
N LYS A 291 -20.81 3.30 19.66
CA LYS A 291 -22.13 2.69 19.42
C LYS A 291 -23.28 3.69 19.36
N GLU A 292 -23.17 4.84 20.04
CA GLU A 292 -24.20 5.89 19.96
C GLU A 292 -24.28 6.54 18.57
N HIS A 293 -23.25 6.38 17.76
CA HIS A 293 -23.17 6.88 16.40
C HIS A 293 -23.45 5.80 15.34
N LEU A 294 -23.74 4.55 15.72
CA LEU A 294 -23.82 3.42 14.79
C LEU A 294 -25.25 2.93 14.58
N SER A 295 -25.47 2.29 13.45
CA SER A 295 -26.66 1.48 13.18
C SER A 295 -26.78 0.33 14.18
N SER A 296 -27.98 -0.22 14.34
CA SER A 296 -28.26 -1.29 15.32
C SER A 296 -27.47 -2.58 15.08
N ASP A 297 -27.07 -2.83 13.83
CA ASP A 297 -26.24 -3.96 13.42
C ASP A 297 -24.73 -3.66 13.52
N LEU A 298 -24.36 -2.46 13.98
CA LEU A 298 -23.00 -1.96 14.14
C LEU A 298 -22.17 -1.91 12.85
N ALA A 299 -22.80 -1.98 11.67
CA ALA A 299 -22.12 -2.07 10.38
C ALA A 299 -21.89 -0.69 9.70
N THR A 300 -22.61 0.35 10.12
CA THR A 300 -22.53 1.69 9.51
C THR A 300 -22.68 2.79 10.55
N ILE A 301 -22.20 4.00 10.23
CA ILE A 301 -22.54 5.21 10.99
C ILE A 301 -24.00 5.58 10.73
N ASP A 302 -24.77 5.76 11.80
CA ASP A 302 -26.14 6.26 11.75
C ASP A 302 -26.16 7.78 11.59
N PHE A 303 -26.06 8.24 10.33
CA PHE A 303 -26.23 9.65 9.99
C PHE A 303 -27.69 10.07 10.03
N THR A 304 -27.94 11.23 10.65
CA THR A 304 -29.23 11.93 10.65
C THR A 304 -29.60 12.38 9.22
N PRO A 305 -30.88 12.69 8.95
CA PRO A 305 -31.30 13.17 7.64
C PRO A 305 -30.52 14.40 7.14
N ALA A 306 -30.20 15.34 8.03
CA ALA A 306 -29.41 16.54 7.68
C ALA A 306 -27.96 16.20 7.32
N GLU A 307 -27.34 15.27 8.05
CA GLU A 307 -25.98 14.80 7.75
C GLU A 307 -25.93 14.06 6.40
N ARG A 308 -26.89 13.17 6.14
CA ARG A 308 -27.01 12.46 4.85
C ARG A 308 -27.18 13.44 3.69
N GLN A 309 -28.02 14.46 3.86
CA GLN A 309 -28.21 15.49 2.83
C GLN A 309 -26.90 16.21 2.48
N LEU A 310 -26.03 16.48 3.46
CA LEU A 310 -24.72 17.07 3.19
C LEU A 310 -23.77 16.07 2.52
N LEU A 311 -23.67 14.84 3.03
CA LEU A 311 -22.76 13.80 2.53
C LEU A 311 -23.00 13.46 1.04
N VAL A 312 -24.24 13.48 0.57
CA VAL A 312 -24.57 13.28 -0.85
C VAL A 312 -23.87 14.29 -1.76
N ASN A 313 -23.59 15.53 -1.29
CA ASN A 313 -22.90 16.55 -2.09
C ASN A 313 -21.45 16.20 -2.44
N ILE A 314 -20.87 15.24 -1.71
CA ILE A 314 -19.52 14.72 -1.94
C ILE A 314 -19.55 13.23 -2.33
N GLY A 315 -20.73 12.69 -2.64
CA GLY A 315 -20.91 11.32 -3.13
C GLY A 315 -20.88 10.23 -2.06
N VAL A 316 -20.91 10.58 -0.77
CA VAL A 316 -20.94 9.61 0.33
C VAL A 316 -22.41 9.28 0.65
N GLU A 317 -22.80 8.03 0.42
CA GLU A 317 -24.15 7.53 0.75
C GLU A 317 -24.20 6.98 2.18
N ASP A 318 -23.21 6.16 2.53
CA ASP A 318 -23.03 5.55 3.86
C ASP A 318 -21.55 5.50 4.24
N TRP A 319 -21.29 5.29 5.53
CA TRP A 319 -19.95 5.08 6.08
C TRP A 319 -19.90 3.74 6.82
N PHE A 320 -19.20 2.77 6.25
CA PHE A 320 -19.14 1.40 6.76
C PHE A 320 -18.11 1.26 7.89
N VAL A 321 -18.44 0.46 8.91
CA VAL A 321 -17.66 0.31 10.12
C VAL A 321 -17.56 -1.17 10.50
N PRO A 322 -16.35 -1.74 10.60
CA PRO A 322 -16.14 -3.06 11.18
C PRO A 322 -16.05 -2.95 12.70
N HIS A 323 -17.19 -2.80 13.38
CA HIS A 323 -17.18 -2.70 14.84
C HIS A 323 -16.64 -4.02 15.45
N PRO A 324 -15.69 -4.00 16.41
CA PRO A 324 -15.02 -5.22 16.91
C PRO A 324 -15.94 -6.27 17.55
N GLU A 325 -17.13 -5.86 18.00
CA GLU A 325 -18.17 -6.76 18.53
C GLU A 325 -19.05 -7.40 17.47
N ALA A 326 -19.00 -6.94 16.21
CA ALA A 326 -19.69 -7.61 15.12
C ALA A 326 -18.93 -8.90 14.72
N GLU A 327 -19.63 -10.03 14.66
CA GLU A 327 -19.02 -11.36 14.46
C GLU A 327 -18.18 -11.43 13.17
N ASP A 328 -18.69 -10.87 12.06
CA ASP A 328 -18.05 -10.89 10.74
C ASP A 328 -16.96 -9.82 10.53
N SER A 329 -16.67 -8.98 11.53
CA SER A 329 -15.74 -7.84 11.40
C SER A 329 -14.27 -8.25 11.26
N LYS A 330 -13.91 -9.48 11.65
CA LYS A 330 -12.51 -9.92 11.72
C LYS A 330 -11.82 -9.90 10.36
N VAL A 331 -12.52 -10.23 9.29
CA VAL A 331 -11.97 -10.17 7.92
C VAL A 331 -11.61 -8.73 7.56
N ALA A 332 -12.48 -7.77 7.82
CA ALA A 332 -12.18 -6.35 7.62
C ALA A 332 -11.03 -5.87 8.51
N HIS A 333 -10.94 -6.33 9.75
CA HIS A 333 -9.81 -6.00 10.63
C HIS A 333 -8.48 -6.58 10.15
N ALA A 334 -8.46 -7.74 9.49
CA ALA A 334 -7.26 -8.27 8.84
C ALA A 334 -6.81 -7.36 7.69
N VAL A 335 -7.76 -6.89 6.86
CA VAL A 335 -7.50 -5.92 5.78
C VAL A 335 -6.97 -4.60 6.34
N ILE A 336 -7.62 -4.03 7.36
CA ILE A 336 -7.21 -2.77 8.00
C ILE A 336 -5.82 -2.91 8.62
N ALA A 337 -5.50 -4.04 9.24
CA ALA A 337 -4.18 -4.27 9.82
C ALA A 337 -3.09 -4.37 8.75
N GLY A 338 -3.37 -5.05 7.62
CA GLY A 338 -2.46 -5.12 6.48
C GLY A 338 -2.24 -3.75 5.83
N ASP A 339 -3.31 -3.01 5.54
CA ASP A 339 -3.24 -1.66 4.95
C ASP A 339 -2.54 -0.68 5.90
N HIS A 340 -2.84 -0.72 7.20
CA HIS A 340 -2.12 0.03 8.22
C HIS A 340 -0.64 -0.29 8.20
N SER A 341 -0.28 -1.58 8.09
CA SER A 341 1.11 -2.00 8.10
C SER A 341 1.88 -1.39 6.94
N ILE A 342 1.36 -1.56 5.72
CA ILE A 342 2.02 -1.03 4.55
C ILE A 342 2.04 0.49 4.57
N ASN A 343 0.94 1.18 4.88
CA ASN A 343 0.87 2.65 4.82
C ASN A 343 1.72 3.36 5.90
N TYR A 344 1.77 2.85 7.12
CA TYR A 344 2.23 3.63 8.28
C TYR A 344 3.39 3.04 9.05
N ASN A 345 3.79 1.80 8.75
CA ASN A 345 4.90 1.17 9.45
C ASN A 345 5.77 0.26 8.57
N HIS A 346 5.70 0.45 7.25
CA HIS A 346 6.56 -0.21 6.26
C HIS A 346 7.27 0.84 5.38
N PRO A 347 8.52 0.61 4.91
CA PRO A 347 9.20 1.57 4.05
C PRO A 347 8.45 1.89 2.74
N GLU A 348 7.68 0.95 2.18
CA GLU A 348 6.82 1.23 1.01
C GLU A 348 5.75 2.29 1.31
N GLY A 349 5.12 2.27 2.49
CA GLY A 349 4.14 3.31 2.87
C GLY A 349 4.75 4.68 3.00
N PHE A 350 5.95 4.76 3.56
CA PHE A 350 6.68 6.02 3.62
C PHE A 350 7.06 6.51 2.21
N ALA A 351 7.40 5.61 1.29
CA ALA A 351 7.62 5.95 -0.10
C ALA A 351 6.32 6.45 -0.78
N LYS A 352 5.19 5.77 -0.55
CA LYS A 352 3.85 6.20 -1.02
C LYS A 352 3.46 7.57 -0.46
N ILE A 353 3.72 7.83 0.82
CA ILE A 353 3.42 9.11 1.46
C ILE A 353 4.33 10.22 0.92
N ALA A 354 5.61 9.94 0.68
CA ALA A 354 6.51 10.87 -0.01
C ALA A 354 6.02 11.19 -1.43
N LEU A 355 5.45 10.21 -2.16
CA LEU A 355 4.82 10.44 -3.46
C LEU A 355 3.55 11.31 -3.35
N LEU A 356 2.73 11.06 -2.34
CA LEU A 356 1.47 11.75 -2.07
C LEU A 356 1.64 13.17 -1.53
N ARG A 357 2.76 13.45 -0.85
CA ARG A 357 2.98 14.71 -0.13
C ARG A 357 4.23 15.43 -0.64
N GLY A 358 4.06 16.39 -1.54
CA GLY A 358 5.16 17.12 -2.15
C GLY A 358 4.77 17.91 -3.40
N PRO A 359 5.72 18.24 -4.29
CA PRO A 359 5.40 18.94 -5.54
C PRO A 359 4.45 18.10 -6.43
N ASP A 360 3.57 18.76 -7.17
CA ASP A 360 2.62 18.15 -8.13
C ASP A 360 1.49 17.27 -7.51
N THR A 361 1.26 17.37 -6.20
CA THR A 361 0.17 16.67 -5.49
C THR A 361 -1.04 17.61 -5.29
N GLU A 362 -2.15 17.19 -4.68
CA GLU A 362 -3.24 18.13 -4.36
C GLU A 362 -2.80 19.12 -3.26
N ALA A 363 -3.33 20.36 -3.28
CA ALA A 363 -2.97 21.41 -2.32
C ALA A 363 -3.14 21.01 -0.83
N ILE A 364 -4.07 20.10 -0.54
CA ILE A 364 -4.29 19.58 0.82
C ILE A 364 -3.18 18.62 1.29
N PHE A 365 -2.29 18.18 0.39
CA PHE A 365 -1.18 17.27 0.65
C PHE A 365 0.19 17.91 0.45
N GLU A 366 0.26 19.22 0.18
CA GLU A 366 1.51 19.94 -0.01
C GLU A 366 2.21 20.16 1.35
N ASP A 367 3.26 19.37 1.61
CA ASP A 367 4.09 19.52 2.81
C ASP A 367 5.32 20.39 2.50
N PRO A 368 5.80 21.22 3.46
CA PRO A 368 6.85 22.19 3.18
C PRO A 368 8.22 21.56 2.93
N THR A 369 8.50 20.38 3.48
CA THR A 369 9.73 19.62 3.25
C THR A 369 9.45 18.13 3.18
N ILE A 370 10.38 17.36 2.61
CA ILE A 370 10.31 15.90 2.60
C ILE A 370 10.33 15.31 4.01
N HIS A 371 10.97 15.97 4.99
CA HIS A 371 10.90 15.54 6.39
C HIS A 371 9.48 15.64 6.93
N ASN A 372 8.74 16.71 6.59
CA ASN A 372 7.34 16.85 6.95
C ASN A 372 6.48 15.76 6.28
N SER A 373 6.77 15.41 5.03
CA SER A 373 6.12 14.27 4.35
C SER A 373 6.32 12.96 5.12
N LEU A 374 7.54 12.70 5.60
CA LEU A 374 7.83 11.48 6.37
C LEU A 374 7.24 11.52 7.78
N ASP A 375 7.28 12.66 8.47
CA ASP A 375 6.67 12.85 9.80
C ASP A 375 5.15 12.68 9.75
N SER A 376 4.53 13.12 8.65
CA SER A 376 3.11 12.92 8.38
C SER A 376 2.71 11.44 8.42
N ALA A 377 3.54 10.54 7.90
CA ALA A 377 3.31 9.10 7.99
C ALA A 377 3.31 8.60 9.45
N VAL A 378 4.25 9.09 10.25
CA VAL A 378 4.35 8.77 11.69
C VAL A 378 3.14 9.29 12.46
N ASN A 379 2.65 10.49 12.13
CA ASN A 379 1.45 11.04 12.75
C ASN A 379 0.20 10.21 12.40
N SER A 380 0.08 9.77 11.14
CA SER A 380 -1.01 8.90 10.70
C SER A 380 -0.95 7.50 11.33
N PHE A 381 0.23 7.01 11.71
CA PHE A 381 0.37 5.74 12.44
C PHE A 381 -0.46 5.76 13.73
N ALA A 382 -0.29 6.78 14.58
CA ALA A 382 -0.97 6.82 15.88
C ALA A 382 -2.49 6.91 15.74
N ASP A 383 -2.97 7.70 14.78
CA ASP A 383 -4.40 7.81 14.50
C ASP A 383 -4.98 6.49 13.97
N SER A 384 -4.32 5.86 13.01
CA SER A 384 -4.72 4.57 12.46
C SER A 384 -4.65 3.44 13.50
N PHE A 385 -3.65 3.46 14.39
CA PHE A 385 -3.46 2.46 15.43
C PHE A 385 -4.65 2.36 16.41
N ARG A 386 -5.43 3.44 16.58
CA ARG A 386 -6.63 3.48 17.44
C ARG A 386 -7.71 2.46 17.04
N VAL A 387 -7.75 2.06 15.77
CA VAL A 387 -8.74 1.11 15.26
C VAL A 387 -8.16 -0.28 14.98
N ILE A 388 -6.87 -0.49 15.29
CA ILE A 388 -6.19 -1.77 15.16
C ILE A 388 -6.51 -2.65 16.37
N ARG A 389 -7.01 -3.85 16.08
CA ARG A 389 -7.35 -4.86 17.08
C ARG A 389 -6.13 -5.26 17.93
N PRO A 390 -6.28 -5.43 19.27
CA PRO A 390 -5.17 -5.77 20.15
C PRO A 390 -4.34 -6.96 19.70
N GLU A 391 -4.97 -7.98 19.12
CA GLU A 391 -4.35 -9.23 18.66
C GLU A 391 -3.27 -8.99 17.59
N VAL A 392 -3.43 -7.94 16.77
CA VAL A 392 -2.55 -7.63 15.63
C VAL A 392 -1.66 -6.41 15.87
N GLN A 393 -1.82 -5.70 16.98
CA GLN A 393 -1.02 -4.50 17.30
C GLN A 393 0.50 -4.78 17.35
N LYS A 394 0.90 -6.01 17.68
CA LYS A 394 2.30 -6.41 17.68
C LYS A 394 2.95 -6.26 16.30
N LEU A 395 2.24 -6.63 15.21
CA LEU A 395 2.75 -6.45 13.84
C LEU A 395 3.07 -4.99 13.57
N ALA A 396 2.15 -4.10 13.94
CA ALA A 396 2.30 -2.66 13.72
C ALA A 396 3.50 -2.06 14.47
N VAL A 397 3.69 -2.44 15.74
CA VAL A 397 4.81 -1.95 16.56
C VAL A 397 6.16 -2.47 16.05
N GLU A 398 6.24 -3.75 15.67
CA GLU A 398 7.45 -4.34 15.12
C GLU A 398 7.84 -3.72 13.77
N GLY A 399 6.86 -3.52 12.87
CA GLY A 399 7.03 -2.80 11.62
C GLY A 399 7.55 -1.39 11.84
N LEU A 400 6.95 -0.63 12.78
CA LEU A 400 7.31 0.78 12.99
C LEU A 400 8.76 0.92 13.44
N ARG A 401 9.22 0.03 14.33
CA ARG A 401 10.62 0.03 14.80
C ARG A 401 11.59 -0.20 13.63
N ARG A 402 11.29 -1.14 12.74
CA ARG A 402 12.09 -1.41 11.55
C ARG A 402 12.13 -0.20 10.62
N THR A 403 10.96 0.38 10.36
CA THR A 403 10.79 1.50 9.43
C THR A 403 11.47 2.77 9.93
N LYS A 404 11.48 3.04 11.24
CA LYS A 404 12.27 4.14 11.82
C LYS A 404 13.77 4.02 11.52
N ASN A 405 14.35 2.84 11.69
CA ASN A 405 15.77 2.63 11.35
C ASN A 405 16.04 2.83 9.85
N ALA A 406 15.13 2.36 8.99
CA ALA A 406 15.22 2.59 7.55
C ALA A 406 15.18 4.09 7.22
N MET A 407 14.24 4.84 7.81
CA MET A 407 14.17 6.29 7.62
C MET A 407 15.44 7.00 8.07
N GLU A 408 16.01 6.65 9.23
CA GLU A 408 17.23 7.26 9.74
C GLU A 408 18.42 7.01 8.78
N ARG A 409 18.52 5.82 8.19
CA ARG A 409 19.50 5.53 7.13
C ARG A 409 19.28 6.39 5.90
N VAL A 410 18.05 6.44 5.38
CA VAL A 410 17.68 7.25 4.21
C VAL A 410 18.00 8.72 4.44
N ILE A 411 17.59 9.28 5.58
CA ILE A 411 17.87 10.68 5.95
C ILE A 411 19.38 10.90 6.04
N GLY A 412 20.13 9.99 6.67
CA GLY A 412 21.58 10.08 6.75
C GLY A 412 22.25 10.13 5.37
N ILE A 413 21.86 9.24 4.45
CA ILE A 413 22.35 9.22 3.07
C ILE A 413 22.03 10.53 2.36
N MET A 414 20.78 10.98 2.44
CA MET A 414 20.30 12.21 1.82
C MET A 414 21.01 13.47 2.36
N THR A 415 21.30 13.53 3.66
CA THR A 415 22.08 14.61 4.27
C THR A 415 23.46 14.71 3.65
N PHE A 416 24.16 13.59 3.46
CA PHE A 416 25.48 13.61 2.83
C PHE A 416 25.41 13.91 1.33
N LEU A 417 24.38 13.41 0.65
CA LEU A 417 24.15 13.66 -0.77
C LEU A 417 23.96 15.15 -1.08
N PHE A 418 23.20 15.85 -0.22
CA PHE A 418 22.89 17.27 -0.39
C PHE A 418 23.73 18.21 0.50
N SER A 419 24.75 17.70 1.18
CA SER A 419 25.69 18.51 1.96
C SER A 419 26.55 19.44 1.09
N GLY A 420 26.67 19.17 -0.22
CA GLY A 420 27.55 19.88 -1.15
C GLY A 420 29.05 19.80 -0.81
N ILE A 421 29.46 18.93 0.13
CA ILE A 421 30.85 18.76 0.53
C ILE A 421 31.53 17.73 -0.40
N VAL A 422 32.31 18.21 -1.38
CA VAL A 422 33.23 17.37 -2.16
C VAL A 422 34.53 17.21 -1.38
N ILE A 423 34.90 15.98 -0.99
CA ILE A 423 36.20 15.68 -0.36
C ILE A 423 37.06 15.02 -1.44
N GLY A 424 38.08 15.73 -1.91
CA GLY A 424 38.97 15.32 -3.00
C GLY A 424 39.41 16.51 -3.87
N PRO A 425 40.36 16.32 -4.80
CA PRO A 425 40.72 17.36 -5.76
C PRO A 425 39.49 17.76 -6.58
N LYS A 426 39.26 19.08 -6.71
CA LYS A 426 38.13 19.70 -7.42
C LYS A 426 38.01 19.30 -8.90
N ASP A 427 39.04 18.67 -9.45
CA ASP A 427 39.17 18.38 -10.89
C ASP A 427 38.60 17.02 -11.33
N THR A 428 37.94 16.27 -10.45
CA THR A 428 37.28 15.02 -10.86
C THR A 428 35.80 15.26 -11.15
N CYS A 429 35.38 15.01 -12.39
CA CYS A 429 33.96 14.92 -12.75
C CYS A 429 33.35 13.77 -11.95
N VAL A 430 32.65 14.07 -10.85
CA VAL A 430 31.98 13.08 -10.02
C VAL A 430 30.61 12.80 -10.63
N THR A 431 30.48 11.62 -11.26
CA THR A 431 29.21 11.12 -11.82
C THR A 431 28.14 11.06 -10.74
N GLY A 432 26.85 11.13 -11.13
CA GLY A 432 25.73 10.98 -10.19
C GLY A 432 25.84 9.71 -9.32
N ARG A 433 26.26 8.57 -9.91
CA ARG A 433 26.52 7.31 -9.20
C ARG A 433 27.61 7.46 -8.12
N ALA A 434 28.74 8.08 -8.45
CA ALA A 434 29.81 8.28 -7.48
C ALA A 434 29.37 9.19 -6.32
N LYS A 435 28.47 10.16 -6.55
CA LYS A 435 27.92 11.01 -5.49
C LYS A 435 27.10 10.20 -4.47
N ILE A 436 26.21 9.31 -4.93
CA ILE A 436 25.40 8.49 -4.02
C ILE A 436 26.24 7.45 -3.28
N GLU A 437 27.21 6.80 -3.94
CA GLU A 437 28.14 5.86 -3.29
C GLU A 437 28.95 6.55 -2.17
N GLN A 438 29.48 7.74 -2.44
CA GLN A 438 30.16 8.55 -1.41
C GLN A 438 29.24 8.95 -0.26
N ALA A 439 27.99 9.33 -0.55
CA ALA A 439 27.02 9.69 0.47
C ALA A 439 26.68 8.49 1.38
N MET A 440 26.49 7.30 0.80
CA MET A 440 26.25 6.07 1.55
C MET A 440 27.44 5.68 2.42
N MET A 441 28.67 5.78 1.91
CA MET A 441 29.88 5.52 2.70
C MET A 441 29.97 6.47 3.91
N ARG A 442 29.76 7.77 3.71
CA ARG A 442 29.79 8.75 4.81
C ARG A 442 28.67 8.54 5.82
N ALA A 443 27.47 8.17 5.36
CA ALA A 443 26.36 7.82 6.25
C ALA A 443 26.74 6.62 7.13
N LYS A 444 27.37 5.60 6.55
CA LYS A 444 27.86 4.43 7.28
C LYS A 444 28.95 4.76 8.28
N GLU A 445 29.90 5.62 7.93
CA GLU A 445 30.98 6.08 8.82
C GLU A 445 30.44 6.93 9.97
N LYS A 446 29.47 7.82 9.69
CA LYS A 446 28.87 8.72 10.69
C LYS A 446 27.94 7.98 11.65
N TYR A 447 27.17 7.01 11.14
CA TYR A 447 26.12 6.32 11.89
C TYR A 447 26.30 4.79 11.86
N PRO A 448 27.43 4.24 12.34
CA PRO A 448 27.75 2.82 12.17
C PRO A 448 26.73 1.87 12.80
N HIS A 449 26.02 2.31 13.84
CA HIS A 449 24.97 1.53 14.51
C HIS A 449 23.74 1.26 13.61
N LEU A 450 23.45 2.14 12.64
CA LEU A 450 22.32 1.97 11.71
C LEU A 450 22.63 0.97 10.59
N PHE A 451 23.91 0.73 10.30
CA PHE A 451 24.40 -0.11 9.21
C PHE A 451 25.15 -1.37 9.70
N ALA A 452 25.03 -1.69 10.99
CA ALA A 452 25.61 -2.90 11.55
C ALA A 452 24.81 -4.13 11.11
N ALA A 453 25.43 -5.31 11.08
CA ALA A 453 24.75 -6.56 10.69
C ALA A 453 23.59 -6.95 11.64
N SER A 454 23.56 -6.40 12.85
CA SER A 454 22.45 -6.56 13.81
C SER A 454 21.23 -5.70 13.47
N SER A 455 21.39 -4.66 12.66
CA SER A 455 20.37 -3.68 12.28
C SER A 455 20.12 -3.61 10.77
N SER A 456 20.92 -4.33 9.98
CA SER A 456 20.82 -4.40 8.53
C SER A 456 21.37 -5.72 7.97
N LYS A 457 20.50 -6.73 7.83
CA LYS A 457 20.82 -7.92 7.02
C LYS A 457 20.22 -7.76 5.64
N LEU A 458 21.04 -7.95 4.62
CA LEU A 458 20.67 -7.88 3.21
C LEU A 458 20.87 -9.28 2.60
N SER A 459 19.90 -9.75 1.83
CA SER A 459 20.07 -10.96 1.00
C SER A 459 20.86 -10.63 -0.27
N ASP A 460 21.27 -11.65 -1.03
CA ASP A 460 21.96 -11.43 -2.30
C ASP A 460 21.06 -10.69 -3.31
N GLU A 461 19.76 -11.03 -3.35
CA GLU A 461 18.76 -10.32 -4.14
C GLU A 461 18.59 -8.88 -3.67
N GLY A 462 18.59 -8.66 -2.36
CA GLY A 462 18.56 -7.31 -1.79
C GLY A 462 19.78 -6.48 -2.17
N ALA A 463 20.96 -7.10 -2.29
CA ALA A 463 22.18 -6.43 -2.75
C ALA A 463 22.10 -6.04 -4.22
N ASP A 464 21.56 -6.90 -5.08
CA ASP A 464 21.30 -6.59 -6.48
C ASP A 464 20.29 -5.44 -6.62
N TYR A 465 19.20 -5.47 -5.85
CA TYR A 465 18.21 -4.39 -5.84
C TYR A 465 18.82 -3.06 -5.39
N MET A 466 19.62 -3.07 -4.31
CA MET A 466 20.31 -1.88 -3.83
C MET A 466 21.25 -1.30 -4.88
N ASN A 467 21.97 -2.13 -5.64
CA ASN A 467 22.82 -1.68 -6.74
C ASN A 467 22.01 -0.99 -7.86
N LYS A 468 20.87 -1.58 -8.26
CA LYS A 468 19.95 -0.96 -9.22
C LYS A 468 19.41 0.37 -8.72
N THR A 469 19.08 0.47 -7.43
CA THR A 469 18.67 1.73 -6.79
C THR A 469 19.78 2.78 -6.83
N ILE A 470 21.02 2.41 -6.54
CA ILE A 470 22.19 3.30 -6.63
C ILE A 470 22.38 3.81 -8.06
N GLU A 471 22.26 2.93 -9.05
CA GLU A 471 22.34 3.30 -10.47
C GLU A 471 21.23 4.28 -10.84
N ARG A 472 19.98 3.98 -10.46
CA ARG A 472 18.83 4.83 -10.74
C ARG A 472 18.94 6.22 -10.10
N ILE A 473 19.36 6.30 -8.85
CA ILE A 473 19.59 7.59 -8.16
C ILE A 473 20.74 8.34 -8.85
N GLY A 474 21.77 7.62 -9.28
CA GLY A 474 22.86 8.18 -10.06
C GLY A 474 22.39 8.82 -11.36
N GLU A 475 21.51 8.15 -12.10
CA GLU A 475 20.86 8.69 -13.31
C GLU A 475 20.03 9.93 -13.01
N ILE A 476 19.16 9.89 -11.99
CA ILE A 476 18.32 11.04 -11.58
C ILE A 476 19.17 12.29 -11.32
N LEU A 477 20.30 12.11 -10.63
CA LEU A 477 21.24 13.20 -10.35
C LEU A 477 22.00 13.64 -11.60
N GLN A 478 22.42 12.71 -12.44
CA GLN A 478 23.17 13.03 -13.66
C GLN A 478 22.30 13.78 -14.67
N ASP A 479 21.07 13.32 -14.90
CA ASP A 479 20.09 13.96 -15.78
C ASP A 479 19.84 15.42 -15.37
N TRP A 480 19.75 15.67 -14.06
CA TRP A 480 19.62 17.02 -13.53
C TRP A 480 20.87 17.87 -13.80
N LEU A 481 22.06 17.35 -13.51
CA LEU A 481 23.32 18.07 -13.69
C LEU A 481 23.62 18.34 -15.17
N ASP A 482 23.23 17.44 -16.07
CA ASP A 482 23.38 17.63 -17.51
C ASP A 482 22.45 18.74 -18.02
N SER A 483 21.25 18.85 -17.44
CA SER A 483 20.24 19.85 -17.83
C SER A 483 20.44 21.23 -17.20
N TYR A 484 20.90 21.28 -15.94
CA TYR A 484 20.92 22.51 -15.12
C TYR A 484 22.29 22.87 -14.54
N HIS A 485 23.30 22.01 -14.71
CA HIS A 485 24.70 22.17 -14.26
C HIS A 485 24.95 22.24 -12.75
N GLU A 486 23.96 22.63 -11.96
CA GLU A 486 24.07 22.76 -10.51
C GLU A 486 22.78 22.39 -9.77
N ILE A 487 22.92 22.10 -8.48
CA ILE A 487 21.79 21.92 -7.57
C ILE A 487 21.32 23.32 -7.11
N PRO A 488 20.01 23.64 -7.16
CA PRO A 488 19.50 25.00 -6.97
C PRO A 488 19.39 25.40 -5.49
N PHE A 489 20.53 25.49 -4.79
CA PHE A 489 20.56 25.98 -3.41
C PHE A 489 20.17 27.47 -3.33
N SER A 490 19.49 27.85 -2.26
CA SER A 490 19.25 29.25 -1.91
C SER A 490 20.58 29.98 -1.65
N PRO A 491 20.69 31.26 -2.04
CA PRO A 491 21.82 32.09 -1.68
C PRO A 491 22.02 32.13 -0.16
N LYS A 492 23.28 32.22 0.29
CA LYS A 492 23.58 32.41 1.71
C LYS A 492 23.25 33.84 2.13
N ASP A 493 22.73 33.99 3.34
CA ASP A 493 22.51 35.31 3.93
C ASP A 493 23.86 36.03 4.12
N ALA A 494 23.89 37.33 3.81
CA ALA A 494 25.10 38.14 3.94
C ALA A 494 25.60 38.11 5.40
N GLY A 495 26.81 37.59 5.62
CA GLY A 495 27.45 37.49 6.94
C GLY A 495 27.39 36.11 7.60
N GLN A 496 26.70 35.12 7.02
CA GLN A 496 26.74 33.74 7.52
C GLN A 496 27.97 32.98 6.99
N ILE A 497 28.85 32.55 7.90
CA ILE A 497 29.98 31.66 7.63
C ILE A 497 29.56 30.22 7.97
N GLU A 498 28.56 29.68 7.28
CA GLU A 498 28.23 28.25 7.39
C GLU A 498 29.02 27.46 6.32
N PRO A 499 29.65 26.32 6.66
CA PRO A 499 30.28 25.44 5.68
C PRO A 499 29.22 24.75 4.80
N GLY A 500 29.52 24.53 3.51
CA GLY A 500 28.61 23.89 2.55
C GLY A 500 27.83 24.88 1.68
N PRO A 501 26.89 24.43 0.84
CA PRO A 501 25.98 25.27 0.09
C PRO A 501 24.91 25.89 1.02
N GLY A 502 24.15 26.87 0.54
CA GLY A 502 23.03 27.44 1.30
C GLY A 502 21.88 26.43 1.52
N LYS A 503 20.70 26.92 1.92
CA LYS A 503 19.52 26.07 2.14
C LYS A 503 19.02 25.46 0.83
N LEU A 504 18.49 24.24 0.85
CA LEU A 504 17.87 23.56 -0.28
C LEU A 504 16.37 23.41 0.00
N PRO A 505 15.49 24.12 -0.74
CA PRO A 505 14.05 23.98 -0.58
C PRO A 505 13.56 22.55 -0.78
N PHE A 506 12.51 22.19 -0.05
CA PHE A 506 11.96 20.85 0.09
C PHE A 506 12.86 19.83 0.80
N TRP A 507 14.18 20.06 0.92
CA TRP A 507 15.05 19.26 1.77
C TRP A 507 15.14 19.86 3.18
N ASN A 508 15.88 20.94 3.37
CA ASN A 508 16.14 21.55 4.69
C ASN A 508 15.57 22.98 4.82
N ALA A 509 14.74 23.41 3.86
CA ALA A 509 13.97 24.64 3.91
C ALA A 509 12.60 24.47 3.24
N PRO A 510 11.58 25.26 3.62
CA PRO A 510 10.26 25.18 3.02
C PRO A 510 10.28 25.43 1.51
N LEU A 511 9.55 24.60 0.76
CA LEU A 511 9.29 24.81 -0.66
C LEU A 511 8.22 25.88 -0.87
N LYS A 512 8.43 26.75 -1.86
CA LYS A 512 7.40 27.68 -2.34
C LYS A 512 6.52 26.97 -3.37
N TYR A 513 5.27 26.71 -3.01
CA TYR A 513 4.27 26.16 -3.91
C TYR A 513 3.58 27.30 -4.70
N PRO A 514 3.47 27.19 -6.04
CA PRO A 514 2.68 28.13 -6.82
C PRO A 514 1.19 27.88 -6.60
N THR A 515 0.36 28.89 -6.82
CA THR A 515 -1.10 28.72 -6.71
C THR A 515 -1.63 27.80 -7.82
N ARG A 516 -2.88 27.37 -7.67
CA ARG A 516 -3.56 26.52 -8.66
C ARG A 516 -4.72 27.26 -9.29
N ASN A 517 -4.95 27.01 -10.58
CA ASN A 517 -6.14 27.49 -11.27
C ASN A 517 -7.40 26.70 -10.83
N GLU A 518 -8.56 27.08 -11.38
CA GLU A 518 -9.85 26.43 -11.09
C GLU A 518 -9.90 24.93 -11.45
N HIS A 519 -9.01 24.47 -12.33
CA HIS A 519 -8.85 23.08 -12.71
C HIS A 519 -7.79 22.33 -11.88
N GLY A 520 -7.20 22.97 -10.87
CA GLY A 520 -6.18 22.38 -10.01
C GLY A 520 -4.77 22.33 -10.62
N THR A 521 -4.54 22.96 -11.78
CA THR A 521 -3.23 23.03 -12.44
C THR A 521 -2.35 24.09 -11.79
N LEU A 522 -1.06 23.79 -11.62
CA LEU A 522 -0.09 24.69 -11.00
C LEU A 522 0.24 25.90 -11.89
N ASN A 523 0.21 27.10 -11.33
CA ASN A 523 0.56 28.36 -11.98
C ASN A 523 2.06 28.62 -11.90
N LEU A 524 2.87 27.82 -12.60
CA LEU A 524 4.35 27.87 -12.52
C LEU A 524 4.95 29.24 -12.85
N HIS A 525 4.24 30.09 -13.59
CA HIS A 525 4.68 31.45 -13.93
C HIS A 525 4.78 32.41 -12.73
N GLU A 526 4.24 32.03 -11.56
CA GLU A 526 4.39 32.79 -10.31
C GLU A 526 5.77 32.64 -9.67
N LEU A 527 6.53 31.62 -10.08
CA LEU A 527 7.86 31.35 -9.58
C LEU A 527 8.88 32.11 -10.42
N ASN A 528 9.84 32.76 -9.76
CA ASN A 528 11.03 33.25 -10.47
C ASN A 528 11.90 32.08 -10.95
N GLU A 529 12.93 32.35 -11.76
CA GLU A 529 13.75 31.29 -12.36
C GLU A 529 14.37 30.34 -11.32
N LEU A 530 14.89 30.88 -10.21
CA LEU A 530 15.47 30.07 -9.14
C LEU A 530 14.39 29.25 -8.42
N GLU A 531 13.26 29.86 -8.08
CA GLU A 531 12.13 29.20 -7.43
C GLU A 531 11.56 28.08 -8.30
N LEU A 532 11.48 28.28 -9.62
CA LEU A 532 11.05 27.25 -10.56
C LEU A 532 12.03 26.07 -10.57
N ARG A 533 13.34 26.32 -10.64
CA ARG A 533 14.35 25.26 -10.55
C ARG A 533 14.28 24.53 -9.22
N GLN A 534 14.06 25.23 -8.11
CA GLN A 534 13.88 24.63 -6.79
C GLN A 534 12.64 23.74 -6.72
N PHE A 535 11.52 24.18 -7.30
CA PHE A 535 10.30 23.40 -7.40
C PHE A 535 10.48 22.12 -8.23
N LEU A 536 11.15 22.21 -9.38
CA LEU A 536 11.46 21.05 -10.22
C LEU A 536 12.43 20.09 -9.51
N PHE A 537 13.45 20.61 -8.82
CA PHE A 537 14.40 19.79 -8.08
C PHE A 537 13.77 19.11 -6.86
N ALA A 538 12.74 19.70 -6.24
CA ALA A 538 11.97 19.06 -5.18
C ALA A 538 11.34 17.73 -5.67
N GLY A 539 10.95 17.65 -6.94
CA GLY A 539 10.53 16.40 -7.57
C GLY A 539 11.63 15.33 -7.57
N LYS A 540 12.89 15.74 -7.81
CA LYS A 540 14.06 14.85 -7.77
C LYS A 540 14.42 14.41 -6.36
N ILE A 541 14.34 15.30 -5.37
CA ILE A 541 14.49 14.96 -3.94
C ILE A 541 13.49 13.85 -3.58
N ARG A 542 12.22 14.02 -3.96
CA ARG A 542 11.17 13.02 -3.73
C ARG A 542 11.48 11.69 -4.40
N GLU A 543 11.83 11.69 -5.70
CA GLU A 543 12.18 10.47 -6.43
C GLU A 543 13.32 9.70 -5.72
N ILE A 544 14.37 10.39 -5.30
CA ILE A 544 15.51 9.77 -4.61
C ILE A 544 15.09 9.14 -3.27
N VAL A 545 14.30 9.86 -2.45
CA VAL A 545 13.79 9.32 -1.18
C VAL A 545 12.94 8.07 -1.38
N VAL A 546 12.08 8.09 -2.40
CA VAL A 546 11.22 6.95 -2.75
C VAL A 546 12.05 5.73 -3.13
N GLU A 547 13.07 5.91 -3.98
CA GLU A 547 13.95 4.80 -4.39
C GLU A 547 14.74 4.23 -3.20
N LEU A 548 15.28 5.10 -2.33
CA LEU A 548 16.00 4.65 -1.13
C LEU A 548 15.07 3.91 -0.15
N LEU A 549 13.87 4.43 0.13
CA LEU A 549 12.89 3.76 1.00
C LEU A 549 12.44 2.41 0.43
N ARG A 550 12.38 2.28 -0.90
CA ARG A 550 12.07 1.00 -1.55
C ARG A 550 13.18 -0.02 -1.41
N ALA A 551 14.43 0.40 -1.55
CA ALA A 551 15.57 -0.48 -1.31
C ALA A 551 15.65 -0.96 0.15
N GLU A 552 15.25 -0.12 1.11
CA GLU A 552 15.20 -0.48 2.53
C GLU A 552 14.23 -1.62 2.85
N GLN A 553 13.27 -1.94 1.98
CA GLN A 553 12.37 -3.09 2.16
C GLN A 553 13.11 -4.42 2.13
N TRP A 554 14.30 -4.48 1.53
CA TRP A 554 15.15 -5.67 1.50
C TRP A 554 15.99 -5.87 2.76
N ILE A 555 15.97 -4.91 3.69
CA ILE A 555 16.77 -4.92 4.90
C ILE A 555 15.91 -5.35 6.10
N PHE A 556 16.22 -6.50 6.70
CA PHE A 556 15.44 -7.12 7.80
C PHE A 556 16.26 -7.38 9.06
#